data_AF-A0A6G1EHZ3-F1
#
_entry.id   AF-A0A6G1EHZ3-F1
#
_cell.length_a   1.000
_cell.length_b   1.000
_cell.length_c   1.000
_cell.angle_alpha   90.00
_cell.angle_beta   90.00
_cell.angle_gamma   90.00
#
_symmetry.space_group_name_H-M   'P 1'
#
loop_
_entity.id
_entity.type
_entity.pdbx_description
1 polymer ?
#
loop_
_entity_poly.entity_id
_entity_poly.type
_entity_poly.pdbx_seq_one_letter_code
_entity_poly.pdbx_strand_id
1 'polypeptide(L)'
;MEGGTAPNASGVAAAAAGNGVQAGVGGEKPEDASKQNLAQVTASIQKTLGLLHQLNLNVSSFSSASQLPLLQRLNALVAELDTMQKLAEGCNIQVPMEVVNLIDDGKNPDEFTRDVINSCIAKNQVTKGKTDAFKSLRKHLLEELEQAFPEDVEAYREIRATSAAESKRLAQSQSALPNGDVKVKPEH
;
A
#
# COMPACT_ATOMS: atom_id res chain seq x y z
N MET A 1 66.81 7.98 15.57
CA MET A 1 67.51 7.28 14.47
C MET A 1 66.47 6.41 13.78
N GLU A 2 66.36 6.59 12.46
CA GLU A 2 65.85 5.69 11.41
C GLU A 2 64.66 4.76 11.75
N GLY A 3 63.59 4.69 10.97
CA GLY A 3 63.41 4.93 9.55
C GLY A 3 62.30 3.98 9.06
N GLY A 4 61.67 4.26 7.91
CA GLY A 4 60.84 3.26 7.23
C GLY A 4 59.57 3.77 6.53
N THR A 5 59.71 4.70 5.60
CA THR A 5 58.74 4.99 4.53
C THR A 5 58.87 3.99 3.37
N ALA A 6 57.76 3.48 2.83
CA ALA A 6 57.60 3.00 1.44
C ALA A 6 56.10 2.72 1.14
N PRO A 7 55.63 2.62 -0.12
CA PRO A 7 55.51 3.73 -1.06
C PRO A 7 54.12 3.80 -1.76
N ASN A 8 53.94 4.90 -2.49
CA ASN A 8 52.85 5.18 -3.42
C ASN A 8 53.02 4.39 -4.74
N ALA A 9 51.93 3.92 -5.35
CA ALA A 9 51.91 3.51 -6.75
C ALA A 9 50.56 3.85 -7.41
N SER A 10 50.67 4.69 -8.42
CA SER A 10 49.65 5.26 -9.29
C SER A 10 49.15 4.29 -10.36
N GLY A 11 47.85 4.41 -10.66
CA GLY A 11 47.34 4.55 -12.03
C GLY A 11 47.01 3.27 -12.83
N VAL A 12 45.73 3.09 -13.13
CA VAL A 12 45.26 2.85 -14.51
C VAL A 12 43.82 3.34 -14.64
N ALA A 13 43.63 4.27 -15.57
CA ALA A 13 42.34 4.75 -16.05
C ALA A 13 41.78 3.77 -17.09
N ALA A 14 40.45 3.62 -17.12
CA ALA A 14 39.73 3.19 -18.30
C ALA A 14 38.44 4.03 -18.42
N ALA A 15 38.43 4.90 -19.42
CA ALA A 15 37.25 5.62 -19.89
C ALA A 15 36.89 5.08 -21.28
N ALA A 16 35.60 4.79 -21.51
CA ALA A 16 34.92 4.82 -22.81
C ALA A 16 33.42 4.57 -22.54
N ALA A 17 32.56 5.57 -22.74
CA ALA A 17 31.65 5.68 -23.89
C ALA A 17 30.70 4.46 -23.98
N GLY A 18 29.42 4.56 -23.64
CA GLY A 18 28.44 5.45 -24.28
C GLY A 18 27.68 4.63 -25.32
N ASN A 19 26.43 4.27 -25.02
CA ASN A 19 25.38 4.26 -26.03
C ASN A 19 24.01 4.21 -25.35
N GLY A 20 23.20 5.23 -25.66
CA GLY A 20 21.84 5.35 -25.18
C GLY A 20 20.94 4.26 -25.73
N VAL A 21 20.03 3.80 -24.89
CA VAL A 21 18.78 3.18 -25.31
C VAL A 21 17.67 4.04 -24.73
N GLN A 22 17.28 4.98 -25.58
CA GLN A 22 15.88 5.22 -25.96
C GLN A 22 14.92 5.51 -24.80
N ALA A 23 14.60 6.79 -24.67
CA ALA A 23 13.31 7.25 -24.18
C ALA A 23 12.20 6.57 -25.00
N GLY A 24 11.76 5.40 -24.52
CA GLY A 24 10.50 4.81 -24.93
C GLY A 24 9.40 5.72 -24.44
N VAL A 25 8.58 6.19 -25.37
CA VAL A 25 7.31 6.89 -25.12
C VAL A 25 6.61 6.19 -23.96
N GLY A 26 6.60 6.86 -22.81
CA GLY A 26 5.99 6.33 -21.60
C GLY A 26 4.52 6.10 -21.86
N GLY A 27 4.12 4.83 -21.96
CA GLY A 27 2.73 4.49 -21.68
C GLY A 27 2.46 4.92 -20.25
N GLU A 28 1.58 5.91 -20.07
CA GLU A 28 1.15 6.38 -18.76
C GLU A 28 0.69 5.17 -17.95
N LYS A 29 1.45 4.85 -16.90
CA LYS A 29 1.11 3.75 -16.02
C LYS A 29 -0.22 4.12 -15.32
N PRO A 30 -1.21 3.22 -15.21
CA PRO A 30 -2.53 3.54 -14.65
C PRO A 30 -2.49 4.18 -13.24
N GLU A 31 -1.43 3.91 -12.49
CA GLU A 31 -1.18 4.45 -11.14
C GLU A 31 -0.89 5.95 -11.13
N ASP A 32 -0.27 6.50 -12.18
CA ASP A 32 0.10 7.91 -12.25
C ASP A 32 -1.08 8.79 -12.68
N ALA A 33 -1.90 8.30 -13.62
CA ALA A 33 -3.14 8.95 -14.02
C ALA A 33 -4.13 9.08 -12.86
N SER A 34 -4.26 8.03 -12.03
CA SER A 34 -5.16 8.05 -10.87
C SER A 34 -4.75 9.10 -9.82
N LYS A 35 -3.45 9.24 -9.56
CA LYS A 35 -2.91 10.27 -8.66
C LYS A 35 -3.10 11.67 -9.23
N GLN A 36 -2.93 11.83 -10.54
CA GLN A 36 -3.16 13.09 -11.22
C GLN A 36 -4.64 13.52 -11.15
N ASN A 37 -5.58 12.59 -11.39
CA ASN A 37 -7.01 12.85 -11.24
C ASN A 37 -7.35 13.31 -9.81
N LEU A 38 -6.79 12.64 -8.80
CA LEU A 38 -6.99 13.04 -7.40
C LEU A 38 -6.44 14.45 -7.12
N ALA A 39 -5.27 14.78 -7.66
CA ALA A 39 -4.70 16.12 -7.54
C ALA A 39 -5.58 17.19 -8.20
N GLN A 40 -6.16 16.89 -9.37
CA GLN A 40 -7.10 17.80 -10.05
C GLN A 40 -8.39 18.01 -9.26
N VAL A 41 -9.00 16.95 -8.74
CA VAL A 41 -10.17 17.04 -7.85
C VAL A 41 -9.84 17.87 -6.61
N THR A 42 -8.68 17.63 -5.99
CA THR A 42 -8.23 18.40 -4.82
C THR A 42 -8.09 19.88 -5.13
N ALA A 43 -7.49 20.23 -6.27
CA ALA A 43 -7.36 21.62 -6.71
C ALA A 43 -8.73 22.28 -6.96
N SER A 44 -9.68 21.55 -7.55
CA SER A 44 -11.05 22.03 -7.78
C SER A 44 -11.83 22.25 -6.47
N ILE A 45 -11.66 21.37 -5.48
CA ILE A 45 -12.22 21.56 -4.12
C ILE A 45 -11.65 22.84 -3.49
N GLN A 46 -10.34 23.05 -3.55
CA GLN A 46 -9.71 24.26 -3.01
C GLN A 46 -10.22 25.53 -3.71
N LYS A 47 -10.37 25.50 -5.03
CA LYS A 47 -10.93 26.60 -5.82
C LYS A 47 -12.38 26.89 -5.44
N THR A 48 -13.20 25.85 -5.25
CA THR A 48 -14.59 25.95 -4.80
C THR A 48 -14.68 26.63 -3.43
N LEU A 49 -13.85 26.21 -2.47
CA LEU A 49 -13.76 26.84 -1.15
C LEU A 49 -13.37 28.32 -1.24
N GLY A 50 -12.41 28.66 -2.11
CA GLY A 50 -12.00 30.04 -2.37
C GLY A 50 -13.13 30.90 -2.94
N LEU A 51 -13.89 30.38 -3.91
CA LEU A 51 -15.05 31.06 -4.48
C LEU A 51 -16.15 31.27 -3.43
N LEU A 52 -16.42 30.27 -2.60
CA LEU A 52 -17.42 30.34 -1.53
C LEU A 52 -17.03 31.41 -0.49
N HIS A 53 -15.74 31.46 -0.12
CA HIS A 53 -15.24 32.48 0.81
C HIS A 53 -15.36 33.89 0.23
N GLN A 54 -14.96 34.10 -1.03
CA GLN A 54 -15.12 35.39 -1.68
C GLN A 54 -16.58 35.81 -1.82
N LEU A 55 -17.48 34.86 -2.11
CA LEU A 55 -18.91 35.11 -2.15
C LEU A 55 -19.42 35.58 -0.78
N ASN A 56 -19.01 34.91 0.30
CA ASN A 56 -19.35 35.30 1.67
C ASN A 56 -18.88 36.73 2.00
N LEU A 57 -17.66 37.10 1.62
CA LEU A 57 -17.15 38.46 1.84
C LEU A 57 -17.98 39.50 1.08
N ASN A 58 -18.27 39.25 -0.20
CA ASN A 58 -19.10 40.14 -1.02
C ASN A 58 -20.51 40.35 -0.46
N VAL A 59 -21.13 39.27 0.04
CA VAL A 59 -22.47 39.34 0.64
C VAL A 59 -22.42 40.07 1.98
N SER A 60 -21.39 39.80 2.80
CA SER A 60 -21.22 40.43 4.11
C SER A 60 -21.00 41.94 4.04
N SER A 61 -20.32 42.43 2.99
CA SER A 61 -20.08 43.85 2.76
C SER A 61 -20.76 44.34 1.47
N PHE A 62 -22.01 43.92 1.26
CA PHE A 62 -22.72 44.23 0.02
C PHE A 62 -22.92 45.74 -0.17
N SER A 63 -22.68 46.19 -1.39
CA SER A 63 -23.01 47.54 -1.89
C SER A 63 -23.52 47.47 -3.33
N SER A 64 -24.19 48.52 -3.80
CA SER A 64 -24.70 48.57 -5.19
C SER A 64 -23.61 48.33 -6.24
N ALA A 65 -22.36 48.75 -5.97
CA ALA A 65 -21.22 48.50 -6.85
C ALA A 65 -20.80 47.02 -6.92
N SER A 66 -21.15 46.22 -5.90
CA SER A 66 -20.79 44.80 -5.81
C SER A 66 -21.81 43.85 -6.48
N GLN A 67 -22.95 44.37 -6.97
CA GLN A 67 -24.02 43.55 -7.54
C GLN A 67 -23.56 42.71 -8.74
N LEU A 68 -22.88 43.33 -9.72
CA LEU A 68 -22.39 42.59 -10.89
C LEU A 68 -21.27 41.59 -10.51
N PRO A 69 -20.24 41.95 -9.71
CA PRO A 69 -19.24 41.01 -9.23
C PRO A 69 -19.79 39.84 -8.39
N LEU A 70 -20.93 40.04 -7.70
CA LEU A 70 -21.61 38.97 -6.96
C LEU A 70 -22.21 37.94 -7.91
N LEU A 71 -22.94 38.38 -8.93
CA LEU A 71 -23.53 37.50 -9.95
C LEU A 71 -22.46 36.72 -10.72
N GLN A 72 -21.36 37.38 -11.09
CA GLN A 72 -20.23 36.72 -11.73
C GLN A 72 -19.62 35.62 -10.87
N ARG A 73 -19.45 35.86 -9.55
CA ARG A 73 -18.93 34.85 -8.61
C ARG A 73 -19.88 33.69 -8.39
N LEU A 74 -21.19 33.95 -8.33
CA LEU A 74 -22.20 32.90 -8.22
C LEU A 74 -22.14 31.98 -9.44
N ASN A 75 -22.12 32.55 -10.65
CA ASN A 75 -21.99 31.76 -11.88
C ASN A 75 -20.67 30.99 -11.93
N ALA A 76 -19.56 31.59 -11.48
CA ALA A 76 -18.27 30.92 -11.38
C ALA A 76 -18.30 29.74 -10.40
N LEU A 77 -18.98 29.87 -9.26
CA LEU A 77 -19.16 28.79 -8.30
C LEU A 77 -19.97 27.63 -8.90
N VAL A 78 -21.07 27.92 -9.59
CA VAL A 78 -21.89 26.90 -10.26
C VAL A 78 -21.08 26.17 -11.33
N ALA A 79 -20.32 26.90 -12.15
CA ALA A 79 -19.45 26.29 -13.17
C ALA A 79 -18.33 25.43 -12.57
N GLU A 80 -17.77 25.85 -11.43
CA GLU A 80 -16.74 25.08 -10.74
C GLU A 80 -17.33 23.82 -10.10
N LEU A 81 -18.52 23.87 -9.52
CA LEU A 81 -19.20 22.67 -8.98
C LEU A 81 -19.48 21.63 -10.07
N ASP A 82 -19.90 22.06 -11.26
CA ASP A 82 -20.06 21.17 -12.43
C ASP A 82 -18.72 20.57 -12.88
N THR A 83 -17.65 21.37 -12.87
CA THR A 83 -16.30 20.90 -13.18
C THR A 83 -15.82 19.87 -12.15
N MET A 84 -16.02 20.14 -10.87
CA MET A 84 -15.66 19.26 -9.76
C MET A 84 -16.39 17.92 -9.87
N GLN A 85 -17.69 17.93 -10.20
CA GLN A 85 -18.48 16.72 -10.41
C GLN A 85 -17.92 15.86 -11.55
N LYS A 86 -17.56 16.47 -12.69
CA LYS A 86 -16.96 15.76 -13.83
C LYS A 86 -15.59 15.18 -13.52
N LEU A 87 -14.76 15.92 -12.78
CA LEU A 87 -13.44 15.43 -12.35
C LEU A 87 -13.58 14.25 -11.37
N ALA A 88 -14.60 14.25 -10.52
CA ALA A 88 -14.85 13.17 -9.56
C ALA A 88 -15.18 11.83 -10.22
N GLU A 89 -15.78 11.82 -11.41
CA GLU A 89 -16.04 10.58 -12.18
C GLU A 89 -14.74 9.83 -12.52
N GLY A 90 -13.62 10.54 -12.63
CA GLY A 90 -12.29 9.97 -12.87
C GLY A 90 -11.59 9.42 -11.63
N CYS A 91 -12.19 9.53 -10.44
CA CYS A 91 -11.62 9.09 -9.16
C CYS A 91 -12.33 7.84 -8.63
N ASN A 92 -11.89 6.67 -9.07
CA ASN A 92 -12.43 5.38 -8.61
C ASN A 92 -11.76 4.92 -7.29
N ILE A 93 -12.03 5.63 -6.19
CA ILE A 93 -11.52 5.31 -4.85
C ILE A 93 -12.67 4.75 -4.00
N GLN A 94 -12.45 3.59 -3.37
CA GLN A 94 -13.40 3.06 -2.40
C GLN A 94 -13.06 3.58 -1.01
N VAL A 95 -14.06 4.15 -0.34
CA VAL A 95 -13.94 4.69 1.02
C VAL A 95 -14.82 3.86 1.95
N PRO A 96 -14.28 3.26 3.02
CA PRO A 96 -15.09 2.59 4.03
C PRO A 96 -16.08 3.54 4.71
N MET A 97 -17.29 3.06 5.02
CA MET A 97 -18.31 3.89 5.65
C MET A 97 -17.91 4.39 7.04
N GLU A 98 -17.08 3.64 7.76
CA GLU A 98 -16.54 4.06 9.05
C GLU A 98 -15.70 5.34 8.95
N VAL A 99 -14.97 5.51 7.84
CA VAL A 99 -14.20 6.74 7.57
C VAL A 99 -15.14 7.92 7.35
N VAL A 100 -16.24 7.72 6.62
CA VAL A 100 -17.27 8.75 6.40
C VAL A 100 -17.92 9.18 7.72
N ASN A 101 -18.27 8.21 8.57
CA ASN A 101 -18.84 8.51 9.89
C ASN A 101 -17.89 9.31 10.79
N LEU A 102 -16.57 9.05 10.72
CA LEU A 102 -15.57 9.84 11.45
C LEU A 102 -15.55 11.30 10.96
N ILE A 103 -15.70 11.52 9.66
CA ILE A 103 -15.75 12.86 9.07
C ILE A 103 -17.00 13.61 9.54
N ASP A 104 -18.16 12.97 9.52
CA ASP A 104 -19.43 13.55 9.98
C ASP A 104 -19.40 13.91 11.48
N ASP A 105 -18.72 13.08 12.29
CA ASP A 105 -18.47 13.32 13.71
C ASP A 105 -17.42 14.43 13.98
N GLY A 106 -16.74 14.94 12.94
CA GLY A 106 -15.65 15.90 13.07
C GLY A 106 -14.35 15.32 13.66
N LYS A 107 -14.18 13.99 13.61
CA LYS A 107 -12.96 13.28 14.04
C LYS A 107 -11.97 13.13 12.90
N ASN A 108 -10.74 12.77 13.23
CA ASN A 108 -9.73 12.52 12.21
C ASN A 108 -9.97 11.15 11.53
N PRO A 109 -10.13 11.08 10.19
CA PRO A 109 -10.29 9.80 9.48
C PRO A 109 -9.08 8.86 9.62
N ASP A 110 -7.87 9.37 9.91
CA ASP A 110 -6.68 8.56 10.13
C ASP A 110 -6.78 7.64 11.36
N GLU A 111 -7.71 7.94 12.26
CA GLU A 111 -7.99 7.07 13.41
C GLU A 111 -8.46 5.69 12.98
N PHE A 112 -9.30 5.61 11.94
CA PHE A 112 -9.72 4.33 11.37
C PHE A 112 -8.51 3.53 10.86
N THR A 113 -7.64 4.18 10.09
CA THR A 113 -6.43 3.54 9.55
C THR A 113 -5.53 3.01 10.67
N ARG A 114 -5.31 3.83 11.71
CA ARG A 114 -4.55 3.44 12.90
C ARG A 114 -5.17 2.22 13.60
N ASP A 115 -6.48 2.23 13.80
CA ASP A 115 -7.19 1.17 14.52
C ASP A 115 -7.17 -0.15 13.73
N VAL A 116 -7.31 -0.10 12.41
CA VAL A 116 -7.18 -1.27 11.52
C VAL A 116 -5.76 -1.85 11.60
N ILE A 117 -4.72 -1.02 11.54
CA ILE A 117 -3.33 -1.45 11.65
C ILE A 117 -3.08 -2.10 13.02
N ASN A 118 -3.51 -1.46 14.11
CA ASN A 118 -3.35 -1.98 15.47
C ASN A 118 -4.10 -3.31 15.67
N SER A 119 -5.33 -3.41 15.16
CA SER A 119 -6.13 -4.63 15.14
C SER A 119 -5.44 -5.75 14.36
N CYS A 120 -4.81 -5.44 13.23
CA CYS A 120 -4.02 -6.39 12.45
C CYS A 120 -2.81 -6.90 13.24
N ILE A 121 -2.05 -6.00 13.87
CA ILE A 121 -0.89 -6.34 14.71
C ILE A 121 -1.31 -7.28 15.85
N ALA A 122 -2.36 -6.91 16.60
CA ALA A 122 -2.87 -7.70 17.71
C ALA A 122 -3.33 -9.09 17.25
N LYS A 123 -4.10 -9.17 16.16
CA LYS A 123 -4.55 -10.45 15.57
C LYS A 123 -3.40 -11.30 15.09
N ASN A 124 -2.36 -10.70 14.49
CA ASN A 124 -1.17 -11.41 14.06
C ASN A 124 -0.42 -12.02 15.25
N GLN A 125 -0.21 -11.24 16.31
CA GLN A 125 0.44 -11.72 17.54
C GLN A 125 -0.35 -12.85 18.20
N VAL A 126 -1.67 -12.70 18.32
CA VAL A 126 -2.55 -13.76 18.87
C VAL A 126 -2.48 -15.02 18.00
N THR A 127 -2.50 -14.89 16.69
CA THR A 127 -2.42 -16.02 15.75
C THR A 127 -1.07 -16.74 15.85
N LYS A 128 0.02 -15.97 15.94
CA LYS A 128 1.36 -16.52 16.18
C LYS A 128 1.42 -17.25 17.52
N GLY A 129 0.94 -16.64 18.60
CA GLY A 129 0.92 -17.24 19.93
C GLY A 129 0.11 -18.54 19.98
N LYS A 130 -1.07 -18.59 19.34
CA LYS A 130 -1.84 -19.82 19.18
C LYS A 130 -1.06 -20.89 18.41
N THR A 131 -0.45 -20.51 17.29
CA THR A 131 0.35 -21.42 16.46
C THR A 131 1.52 -22.01 17.25
N ASP A 132 2.23 -21.18 18.01
CA ASP A 132 3.38 -21.62 18.80
C ASP A 132 2.96 -22.46 20.01
N ALA A 133 1.81 -22.17 20.64
CA ALA A 133 1.22 -23.02 21.66
C ALA A 133 0.85 -24.41 21.11
N PHE A 134 0.23 -24.49 19.93
CA PHE A 134 -0.08 -25.78 19.29
C PHE A 134 1.19 -26.55 18.90
N LYS A 135 2.24 -25.88 18.41
CA LYS A 135 3.55 -26.51 18.15
C LYS A 135 4.16 -27.06 19.42
N SER A 136 4.12 -26.28 20.51
CA SER A 136 4.64 -26.69 21.81
C SER A 136 3.88 -27.90 22.36
N LEU A 137 2.53 -27.85 22.38
CA LEU A 137 1.70 -28.97 22.82
C LEU A 137 1.99 -30.24 22.02
N ARG A 138 2.07 -30.12 20.68
CA ARG A 138 2.43 -31.22 19.80
C ARG A 138 3.79 -31.81 20.15
N LYS A 139 4.79 -30.97 20.43
CA LYS A 139 6.14 -31.41 20.78
C LYS A 139 6.12 -32.22 22.08
N HIS A 140 5.54 -31.67 23.16
CA HIS A 140 5.47 -32.36 24.45
C HIS A 140 4.69 -33.67 24.36
N LEU A 141 3.56 -33.69 23.63
CA LEU A 141 2.78 -34.91 23.45
C LEU A 141 3.58 -36.00 22.71
N LEU A 142 4.37 -35.62 21.70
CA LEU A 142 5.23 -36.58 20.99
C LEU A 142 6.36 -37.11 21.86
N GLU A 143 6.95 -36.27 22.71
CA GLU A 143 8.01 -36.68 23.65
C GLU A 143 7.50 -37.71 24.67
N GLU A 144 6.31 -37.48 25.25
CA GLU A 144 5.67 -38.44 26.18
C GLU A 144 5.25 -39.74 25.48
N LEU A 145 4.68 -39.64 24.27
CA LEU A 145 4.30 -40.82 23.50
C LEU A 145 5.51 -41.64 23.06
N GLU A 146 6.65 -41.01 22.78
CA GLU A 146 7.88 -41.71 22.38
C GLU A 146 8.43 -42.57 23.52
N GLN A 147 8.25 -42.13 24.78
CA GLN A 147 8.61 -42.93 25.95
C GLN A 147 7.63 -44.09 26.20
N ALA A 148 6.32 -43.87 25.99
CA ALA A 148 5.29 -44.87 26.29
C ALA A 148 5.06 -45.89 25.16
N PHE A 149 5.13 -45.45 23.90
CA PHE A 149 4.76 -46.20 22.70
C PHE A 149 5.67 -45.87 21.50
N PRO A 150 6.93 -46.34 21.48
CA PRO A 150 7.92 -45.95 20.46
C PRO A 150 7.54 -46.40 19.04
N GLU A 151 6.97 -47.59 18.87
CA GLU A 151 6.58 -48.10 17.53
C GLU A 151 5.44 -47.28 16.90
N ASP A 152 4.46 -46.86 17.70
CA ASP A 152 3.32 -46.05 17.24
C ASP A 152 3.76 -44.64 16.83
N VAL A 153 4.75 -44.07 17.52
CA VAL A 153 5.32 -42.76 17.18
C VAL A 153 6.06 -42.79 15.84
N GLU A 154 6.80 -43.87 15.55
CA GLU A 154 7.48 -44.04 14.27
C GLU A 154 6.46 -44.13 13.12
N ALA A 155 5.41 -44.94 13.28
CA ALA A 155 4.31 -45.01 12.32
C ALA A 155 3.63 -43.64 12.10
N TYR A 156 3.40 -42.87 13.17
CA TYR A 156 2.86 -41.52 13.08
C TYR A 156 3.79 -40.55 12.31
N ARG A 157 5.11 -40.64 12.51
CA ARG A 157 6.08 -39.81 11.77
C ARG A 157 6.06 -40.11 10.28
N GLU A 158 5.97 -41.38 9.89
CA GLU A 158 5.86 -41.81 8.49
C GLU A 158 4.58 -41.29 7.83
N ILE A 159 3.42 -41.46 8.49
CA ILE A 159 2.13 -40.96 7.99
C ILE A 159 2.21 -39.44 7.79
N ARG A 160 2.75 -38.71 8.78
CA ARG A 160 2.86 -37.25 8.70
C ARG A 160 3.80 -36.80 7.58
N ALA A 161 4.93 -37.46 7.40
CA ALA A 161 5.88 -37.15 6.32
C ALA A 161 5.22 -37.35 4.95
N THR A 162 4.46 -38.44 4.80
CA THR A 162 3.71 -38.75 3.57
C THR A 162 2.64 -37.70 3.30
N SER A 163 1.79 -37.37 4.28
CA SER A 163 0.75 -36.34 4.12
C SER A 163 1.32 -34.95 3.84
N ALA A 164 2.46 -34.60 4.43
CA ALA A 164 3.14 -33.33 4.16
C ALA A 164 3.71 -33.27 2.73
N ALA A 165 4.28 -34.38 2.24
CA ALA A 165 4.77 -34.49 0.87
C ALA A 165 3.63 -34.41 -0.15
N GLU A 166 2.49 -35.07 0.12
CA GLU A 166 1.29 -35.01 -0.71
C GLU A 166 0.72 -33.59 -0.76
N SER A 167 0.58 -32.93 0.39
CA SER A 167 0.11 -31.54 0.46
C SER A 167 1.02 -30.59 -0.31
N LYS A 168 2.35 -30.78 -0.24
CA LYS A 168 3.32 -30.00 -0.99
C LYS A 168 3.22 -30.25 -2.51
N ARG A 169 3.02 -31.50 -2.94
CA ARG A 169 2.81 -31.83 -4.36
C ARG A 169 1.53 -31.23 -4.91
N LEU A 170 0.44 -31.28 -4.14
CA LEU A 170 -0.84 -30.67 -4.51
C LEU A 170 -0.75 -29.14 -4.62
N ALA A 171 -0.04 -28.48 -3.70
CA ALA A 171 0.21 -27.05 -3.80
C ALA A 171 1.04 -26.69 -5.04
N GLN A 172 2.04 -27.51 -5.37
CA GLN A 172 2.88 -27.31 -6.56
C GLN A 172 2.12 -27.57 -7.87
N SER A 173 1.25 -28.59 -7.93
CA SER A 173 0.44 -28.87 -9.11
C SER A 173 -0.65 -27.82 -9.33
N GLN A 174 -1.24 -27.27 -8.26
CA GLN A 174 -2.18 -26.15 -8.36
C GLN A 174 -1.50 -24.83 -8.78
N SER A 175 -0.23 -24.63 -8.43
CA SER A 175 0.55 -23.47 -8.89
C SER A 175 1.01 -23.56 -10.36
N ALA A 176 0.90 -24.74 -10.99
CA ALA A 176 1.28 -24.98 -12.37
C ALA A 176 0.05 -24.92 -13.30
N LEU A 177 -0.58 -23.75 -13.41
CA LEU A 177 -1.50 -23.47 -14.52
C LEU A 177 -0.71 -22.86 -15.71
N PRO A 178 -1.08 -23.18 -16.96
CA PRO A 178 -0.33 -22.79 -18.15
C PRO A 178 -0.73 -21.35 -18.54
N ASN A 179 -0.01 -20.36 -18.02
CA ASN A 179 0.32 -19.12 -18.72
C ASN A 179 1.40 -18.38 -17.92
N GLY A 180 2.50 -18.00 -18.60
CA GLY A 180 3.65 -17.27 -18.04
C GLY A 180 3.23 -16.03 -17.24
N ASP A 181 3.94 -15.62 -16.18
CA ASP A 181 5.36 -15.34 -16.17
C ASP A 181 5.96 -15.26 -14.74
N VAL A 182 7.29 -15.40 -14.69
CA VAL A 182 8.28 -15.07 -13.63
C VAL A 182 8.26 -15.79 -12.27
N LYS A 183 9.27 -16.67 -12.15
CA LYS A 183 9.86 -17.30 -10.98
C LYS A 183 10.56 -16.29 -10.08
N VAL A 184 10.06 -16.05 -8.86
CA VAL A 184 10.82 -15.30 -7.83
C VAL A 184 11.73 -16.28 -7.10
N LYS A 185 13.05 -16.07 -7.22
CA LYS A 185 14.11 -16.84 -6.54
C LYS A 185 13.96 -16.72 -5.01
N PRO A 186 14.25 -17.79 -4.25
CA PRO A 186 14.53 -17.66 -2.83
C PRO A 186 15.98 -17.17 -2.66
N GLU A 187 16.18 -16.02 -2.01
CA GLU A 187 17.49 -15.60 -1.49
C GLU A 187 17.89 -16.46 -0.30
N HIS A 188 19.20 -16.63 -0.14
CA HIS A 188 19.85 -17.54 0.79
C HIS A 188 20.05 -16.92 2.18
#